data_AF-A0A7C4C0T8-F1
#
_entry.id   AF-A0A7C4C0T8-F1
#
_cell.length_a   1.000
_cell.length_b   1.000
_cell.length_c   1.000
_cell.angle_alpha   90.00
_cell.angle_beta   90.00
_cell.angle_gamma   90.00
#
_symmetry.space_group_name_H-M   'P 1'
#
loop_
_entity.id
_entity.type
_entity.pdbx_description
1 polymer ?
#
loop_
_entity_poly.entity_id
_entity_poly.type
_entity_poly.pdbx_seq_one_letter_code
_entity_poly.pdbx_strand_id
1 'polypeptide(L)'
;MDIRKIYEYALQRELEGKRFFEENAERLQHAAAKGAFKVLAQEEQKHIFFIEKQLASLNEGQSVVVMEESLQPSSSFFAQRAESEQVDQSVAQAMVADLPVLRMAYLIERDFAEFYEMAASKAEGSAKQVLQSLAEWERTHEALFKNMHDTIFEQYAQMPWGG
;
A
#
# COMPACT_ATOMS: atom_id res chain seq x y z
N MET A 1 -3.63 -22.37 -13.79
CA MET A 1 -3.72 -20.92 -13.52
C MET A 1 -2.93 -20.20 -14.60
N ASP A 2 -3.50 -19.17 -15.23
CA ASP A 2 -2.78 -18.37 -16.23
C ASP A 2 -2.04 -17.23 -15.51
N ILE A 3 -0.76 -17.45 -15.22
CA ILE A 3 0.03 -16.52 -14.42
C ILE A 3 0.23 -15.17 -15.12
N ARG A 4 0.28 -15.16 -16.45
CA ARG A 4 0.42 -13.91 -17.22
C ARG A 4 -0.77 -13.00 -16.97
N LYS A 5 -2.01 -13.53 -17.05
CA LYS A 5 -3.22 -12.74 -16.78
C LYS A 5 -3.29 -12.21 -15.37
N ILE A 6 -2.74 -12.94 -14.40
CA ILE A 6 -2.68 -12.49 -13.00
C ILE A 6 -1.71 -11.33 -12.85
N TYR A 7 -0.55 -11.38 -13.49
CA TYR A 7 0.40 -10.26 -13.50
C TYR A 7 -0.11 -9.05 -14.30
N GLU A 8 -0.81 -9.25 -15.41
CA GLU A 8 -1.46 -8.16 -16.15
C GLU A 8 -2.52 -7.46 -15.30
N TYR A 9 -3.32 -8.23 -14.57
CA TYR A 9 -4.29 -7.68 -13.63
C TYR A 9 -3.59 -6.94 -12.47
N ALA A 10 -2.57 -7.56 -11.86
CA ALA A 10 -1.76 -6.94 -10.81
C ALA A 10 -1.17 -5.59 -11.26
N LEU A 11 -0.56 -5.55 -12.44
CA LEU A 11 0.01 -4.34 -13.02
C LEU A 11 -1.03 -3.22 -13.15
N GLN A 12 -2.26 -3.55 -13.58
CA GLN A 12 -3.34 -2.58 -13.63
C GLN A 12 -3.70 -2.05 -12.25
N ARG A 13 -3.74 -2.93 -11.23
CA ARG A 13 -4.05 -2.53 -9.84
C ARG A 13 -2.98 -1.61 -9.27
N GLU A 14 -1.70 -1.89 -9.45
CA GLU A 14 -0.64 -0.99 -8.96
C GLU A 14 -0.64 0.36 -9.69
N LEU A 15 -0.99 0.39 -10.99
CA LEU A 15 -1.17 1.65 -11.72
C LEU A 15 -2.34 2.47 -11.17
N GLU A 16 -3.45 1.81 -10.80
CA GLU A 16 -4.61 2.44 -10.17
C GLU A 16 -4.28 2.93 -8.75
N GLY A 17 -3.61 2.11 -7.95
CA GLY A 17 -3.14 2.43 -6.59
C GLY A 17 -2.18 3.62 -6.60
N LYS A 18 -1.14 3.58 -7.44
CA LYS A 18 -0.20 4.69 -7.63
C LYS A 18 -0.93 5.99 -7.95
N ARG A 19 -1.85 5.96 -8.92
CA ARG A 19 -2.62 7.15 -9.32
C ARG A 19 -3.46 7.67 -8.15
N PHE A 20 -4.14 6.78 -7.43
CA PHE A 20 -4.91 7.15 -6.25
C PHE A 20 -4.04 7.88 -5.22
N PHE A 21 -2.85 7.37 -4.93
CA PHE A 21 -1.93 8.01 -3.99
C PHE A 21 -1.40 9.36 -4.48
N GLU A 22 -1.01 9.47 -5.75
CA GLU A 22 -0.54 10.73 -6.35
C GLU A 22 -1.62 11.82 -6.32
N GLU A 23 -2.83 11.50 -6.79
CA GLU A 23 -3.94 12.46 -6.86
C GLU A 23 -4.39 12.93 -5.47
N ASN A 24 -4.43 12.04 -4.48
CA ASN A 24 -4.84 12.41 -3.13
C ASN A 24 -3.74 13.13 -2.35
N ALA A 25 -2.45 12.84 -2.61
CA ALA A 25 -1.35 13.61 -2.02
C ALA A 25 -1.42 15.11 -2.33
N GLU A 26 -2.02 15.51 -3.45
CA GLU A 26 -2.22 16.92 -3.79
C GLU A 26 -3.36 17.59 -3.00
N ARG A 27 -4.33 16.79 -2.53
CA ARG A 27 -5.62 17.25 -1.97
C ARG A 27 -5.69 17.14 -0.45
N LEU A 28 -4.90 16.26 0.15
CA LEU A 28 -4.82 16.09 1.61
C LEU A 28 -4.38 17.38 2.30
N GLN A 29 -5.03 17.68 3.41
CA GLN A 29 -4.80 18.95 4.13
C GLN A 29 -3.56 18.88 5.02
N HIS A 30 -3.29 17.72 5.61
CA HIS A 30 -2.19 17.56 6.56
C HIS A 30 -0.90 17.06 5.93
N ALA A 31 0.24 17.65 6.34
CA ALA A 31 1.56 17.35 5.80
C ALA A 31 1.99 15.88 6.01
N ALA A 32 1.64 15.29 7.16
CA ALA A 32 1.97 13.89 7.45
C ALA A 32 1.23 12.92 6.52
N ALA A 33 -0.09 13.11 6.31
CA ALA A 33 -0.88 12.29 5.38
C ALA A 33 -0.40 12.46 3.94
N LYS A 34 -0.13 13.71 3.52
CA LYS A 34 0.47 14.00 2.21
C LYS A 34 1.83 13.33 2.02
N GLY A 35 2.66 13.32 3.05
CA GLY A 35 3.96 12.64 3.04
C GLY A 35 3.81 11.13 2.86
N ALA A 36 2.92 10.50 3.62
CA ALA A 36 2.62 9.08 3.49
C ALA A 36 2.17 8.72 2.07
N PHE A 37 1.18 9.43 1.52
CA PHE A 37 0.67 9.16 0.18
C PHE A 37 1.75 9.31 -0.91
N LYS A 38 2.65 10.31 -0.80
CA LYS A 38 3.76 10.47 -1.75
C LYS A 38 4.75 9.31 -1.70
N VAL A 39 5.06 8.81 -0.51
CA VAL A 39 5.95 7.65 -0.36
C VAL A 39 5.29 6.41 -0.95
N LEU A 40 4.01 6.19 -0.67
CA LEU A 40 3.29 5.03 -1.21
C LEU A 40 3.22 5.06 -2.73
N ALA A 41 2.95 6.22 -3.35
CA ALA A 41 3.04 6.35 -4.80
C ALA A 41 4.42 5.95 -5.38
N GLN A 42 5.50 6.13 -4.62
CA GLN A 42 6.85 5.70 -5.01
C GLN A 42 7.06 4.20 -4.80
N GLU A 43 6.49 3.61 -3.76
CA GLU A 43 6.50 2.15 -3.54
C GLU A 43 5.68 1.43 -4.62
N GLU A 44 4.47 1.91 -4.93
CA GLU A 44 3.66 1.38 -6.03
C GLU A 44 4.40 1.43 -7.37
N GLN A 45 5.17 2.48 -7.61
CA GLN A 45 6.01 2.57 -8.81
C GLN A 45 7.07 1.46 -8.85
N LYS A 46 7.64 1.05 -7.71
CA LYS A 46 8.56 -0.10 -7.64
C LYS A 46 7.82 -1.41 -7.87
N HIS A 47 6.60 -1.56 -7.35
CA HIS A 47 5.77 -2.75 -7.59
C HIS A 47 5.47 -2.90 -9.09
N ILE A 48 5.08 -1.81 -9.76
CA ILE A 48 4.88 -1.76 -11.21
C ILE A 48 6.12 -2.27 -11.95
N PHE A 49 7.30 -1.69 -11.67
CA PHE A 49 8.55 -2.12 -12.33
C PHE A 49 8.89 -3.58 -12.05
N PHE A 50 8.60 -4.07 -10.85
CA PHE A 50 8.80 -5.47 -10.49
C PHE A 50 7.90 -6.39 -11.31
N ILE A 51 6.60 -6.10 -11.38
CA ILE A 51 5.63 -6.90 -12.14
C ILE A 51 5.93 -6.88 -13.65
N GLU A 52 6.31 -5.72 -14.21
CA GLU A 52 6.72 -5.59 -15.61
C GLU A 52 7.92 -6.49 -15.95
N LYS A 53 8.91 -6.57 -15.06
CA LYS A 53 10.04 -7.51 -15.23
C LYS A 53 9.58 -8.96 -15.23
N GLN A 54 8.66 -9.35 -14.36
CA GLN A 54 8.14 -10.72 -14.35
C GLN A 54 7.36 -11.06 -15.63
N LEU A 55 6.55 -10.13 -16.14
CA LEU A 55 5.87 -10.28 -17.42
C LEU A 55 6.85 -10.44 -18.59
N ALA A 56 7.95 -9.66 -18.60
CA ALA A 56 9.00 -9.77 -19.61
C ALA A 56 9.69 -11.14 -19.55
N SER A 57 10.08 -11.62 -18.36
CA SER A 57 10.71 -12.93 -18.20
C SER A 57 9.82 -14.10 -18.68
N LEU A 58 8.51 -14.00 -18.47
CA LEU A 58 7.55 -14.99 -18.99
C LEU A 58 7.51 -15.03 -20.53
N ASN A 59 7.75 -13.91 -21.21
CA ASN A 59 7.78 -13.84 -22.67
C ASN A 59 9.05 -14.45 -23.26
N GLU A 60 10.17 -14.31 -22.56
CA GLU A 60 11.49 -14.81 -22.99
C GLU A 60 11.72 -16.29 -22.63
N GLY A 61 10.76 -16.94 -21.95
CA GLY A 61 10.90 -18.33 -21.48
C GLY A 61 11.97 -18.48 -20.38
N GLN A 62 12.37 -17.37 -19.75
CA GLN A 62 13.32 -17.38 -18.65
C GLN A 62 12.61 -17.67 -17.33
N SER A 63 13.34 -18.25 -16.38
CA SER A 63 12.82 -18.40 -15.02
C SER A 63 12.59 -17.01 -14.41
N VAL A 64 11.42 -16.84 -13.79
CA VAL A 64 11.00 -15.63 -13.06
C VAL A 64 12.13 -15.17 -12.13
N VAL A 65 12.51 -13.89 -12.25
CA VAL A 65 13.63 -13.33 -11.49
C VAL A 65 13.16 -13.04 -10.07
N VAL A 66 13.65 -13.81 -9.09
CA VAL A 66 13.49 -13.48 -7.68
C VAL A 66 14.60 -12.50 -7.34
N MET A 67 14.31 -11.20 -7.27
CA MET A 67 15.30 -10.21 -6.80
C MET A 67 15.39 -10.27 -5.27
N GLU A 68 16.56 -10.60 -4.75
CA GLU A 68 16.84 -10.66 -3.31
C GLU A 68 16.72 -9.28 -2.62
N GLU A 69 16.82 -8.20 -3.40
CA GLU A 69 16.80 -6.81 -2.93
C GLU A 69 15.38 -6.22 -2.79
N SER A 70 14.36 -6.87 -3.35
CA SER A 70 12.95 -6.46 -3.16
C SER A 70 12.37 -6.93 -1.83
N LEU A 71 13.08 -7.76 -1.06
CA LEU A 71 12.63 -8.30 0.23
C LEU A 71 12.83 -7.33 1.42
N GLN A 72 13.37 -6.14 1.21
CA GLN A 72 13.52 -5.13 2.26
C GLN A 72 12.24 -4.29 2.32
N PRO A 73 11.44 -4.37 3.40
CA PRO A 73 10.30 -3.48 3.59
C PRO A 73 10.83 -2.05 3.74
N SER A 74 10.71 -1.26 2.69
CA SER A 74 10.94 0.20 2.70
C SER A 74 10.05 0.92 3.72
N SER A 75 8.98 0.26 4.15
CA SER A 75 8.04 0.69 5.19
C SER A 75 8.68 0.97 6.56
N SER A 76 9.84 0.35 6.86
CA SER A 76 10.46 0.43 8.18
C SER A 76 10.85 1.86 8.59
N PHE A 77 11.12 2.75 7.62
CA PHE A 77 11.55 4.11 7.93
C PHE A 77 10.37 5.08 8.20
N PHE A 78 9.19 4.81 7.64
CA PHE A 78 8.03 5.69 7.76
C PHE A 78 7.07 5.27 8.87
N ALA A 79 6.89 3.96 9.10
CA ALA A 79 6.20 3.45 10.29
C ALA A 79 6.82 4.06 11.55
N GLN A 80 8.16 4.09 11.62
CA GLN A 80 8.89 4.65 12.75
C GLN A 80 8.71 6.18 12.91
N ARG A 81 8.40 6.93 11.84
CA ARG A 81 8.20 8.38 11.90
C ARG A 81 6.75 8.75 12.21
N ALA A 82 5.78 8.06 11.59
CA ALA A 82 4.36 8.20 11.90
C ALA A 82 4.04 7.74 13.33
N GLU A 83 4.74 6.71 13.84
CA GLU A 83 4.62 6.27 15.24
C GLU A 83 5.32 7.22 16.24
N SER A 84 6.37 7.95 15.82
CA SER A 84 7.13 8.84 16.71
C SER A 84 6.62 10.28 16.75
N GLU A 85 5.93 10.75 15.71
CA GLU A 85 5.11 11.95 15.77
C GLU A 85 3.81 11.61 16.51
N GLN A 86 3.79 11.82 17.83
CA GLN A 86 2.54 11.80 18.58
C GLN A 86 1.54 12.73 17.89
N VAL A 87 0.48 12.16 17.33
CA VAL A 87 -0.66 12.94 16.84
C VAL A 87 -1.29 13.58 18.08
N ASP A 88 -0.95 14.83 18.37
CA ASP A 88 -1.63 15.59 19.41
C ASP A 88 -3.05 15.95 18.95
N GLN A 89 -3.95 16.25 19.89
CA GLN A 89 -5.37 16.53 19.64
C GLN A 89 -5.58 17.60 18.56
N SER A 90 -4.70 18.61 18.52
CA SER A 90 -4.74 19.67 17.50
C SER A 90 -4.48 19.16 16.08
N VAL A 91 -3.58 18.19 15.94
CA VAL A 91 -3.23 17.53 14.67
C VAL A 91 -4.36 16.60 14.23
N ALA A 92 -4.88 15.76 15.14
CA ALA A 92 -6.01 14.89 14.80
C ALA A 92 -7.24 15.69 14.36
N GLN A 93 -7.54 16.81 15.01
CA GLN A 93 -8.68 17.66 14.63
C GLN A 93 -8.53 18.20 13.19
N ALA A 94 -7.31 18.58 12.79
CA ALA A 94 -7.03 19.02 11.42
C ALA A 94 -7.11 17.88 10.39
N MET A 95 -6.89 16.64 10.82
CA MET A 95 -6.90 15.45 9.96
C MET A 95 -8.27 14.75 9.85
N VAL A 96 -9.30 15.18 10.58
CA VAL A 96 -10.65 14.60 10.50
C VAL A 96 -11.18 14.60 9.07
N ALA A 97 -10.91 15.66 8.30
CA ALA A 97 -11.31 15.75 6.89
C ALA A 97 -10.65 14.70 5.99
N ASP A 98 -9.48 14.18 6.40
CA ASP A 98 -8.72 13.19 5.66
C ASP A 98 -9.14 11.74 6.01
N LEU A 99 -9.94 11.52 7.07
CA LEU A 99 -10.38 10.18 7.51
C LEU A 99 -11.02 9.34 6.38
N PRO A 100 -11.94 9.86 5.55
CA PRO A 100 -12.51 9.06 4.46
C PRO A 100 -11.46 8.59 3.45
N VAL A 101 -10.46 9.43 3.15
CA VAL A 101 -9.40 9.12 2.19
C VAL A 101 -8.42 8.10 2.78
N LEU A 102 -8.07 8.22 4.06
CA LEU A 102 -7.27 7.21 4.77
C LEU A 102 -8.00 5.87 4.86
N ARG A 103 -9.33 5.91 5.04
CA ARG A 103 -10.15 4.70 5.00
C ARG A 103 -10.13 4.03 3.65
N MET A 104 -10.29 4.80 2.58
CA MET A 104 -10.19 4.28 1.22
C MET A 104 -8.81 3.68 0.95
N ALA A 105 -7.73 4.33 1.40
CA ALA A 105 -6.37 3.83 1.25
C ALA A 105 -6.22 2.43 1.84
N TYR A 106 -6.48 2.23 3.15
CA TYR A 106 -6.27 0.88 3.72
C TYR A 106 -7.21 -0.19 3.15
N LEU A 107 -8.40 0.18 2.65
CA LEU A 107 -9.30 -0.76 1.99
C LEU A 107 -8.78 -1.20 0.61
N ILE A 108 -8.17 -0.27 -0.14
CA ILE A 108 -7.53 -0.57 -1.43
C ILE A 108 -6.36 -1.54 -1.21
N GLU A 109 -5.44 -1.22 -0.30
CA GLU A 109 -4.29 -2.07 0.01
C GLU A 109 -4.74 -3.46 0.50
N ARG A 110 -5.78 -3.51 1.35
CA ARG A 110 -6.34 -4.79 1.80
C ARG A 110 -6.88 -5.63 0.65
N ASP A 111 -7.63 -5.02 -0.27
CA ASP A 111 -8.16 -5.72 -1.44
C ASP A 111 -7.03 -6.27 -2.32
N PHE A 112 -5.90 -5.56 -2.42
CA PHE A 112 -4.72 -5.99 -3.19
C PHE A 112 -3.99 -7.13 -2.48
N ALA A 113 -3.76 -7.00 -1.17
CA ALA A 113 -3.17 -8.04 -0.34
C ALA A 113 -3.97 -9.36 -0.43
N GLU A 114 -5.28 -9.29 -0.25
CA GLU A 114 -6.18 -10.46 -0.35
C GLU A 114 -6.16 -11.08 -1.75
N PHE A 115 -6.12 -10.25 -2.80
CA PHE A 115 -5.97 -10.72 -4.18
C PHE A 115 -4.65 -11.49 -4.36
N TYR A 116 -3.53 -10.93 -3.90
CA TYR A 116 -2.22 -11.56 -4.03
C TYR A 116 -2.09 -12.83 -3.21
N GLU A 117 -2.60 -12.87 -1.98
CA GLU A 117 -2.68 -14.07 -1.15
C GLU A 117 -3.48 -15.18 -1.84
N MET A 118 -4.65 -14.83 -2.39
CA MET A 118 -5.50 -15.76 -3.12
C MET A 118 -4.79 -16.30 -4.37
N ALA A 119 -4.14 -15.44 -5.14
CA ALA A 119 -3.40 -15.84 -6.33
C ALA A 119 -2.20 -16.73 -5.95
N ALA A 120 -1.44 -16.37 -4.92
CA ALA A 120 -0.31 -17.15 -4.39
C ALA A 120 -0.73 -18.55 -3.93
N SER A 121 -1.90 -18.68 -3.30
CA SER A 121 -2.43 -19.98 -2.84
C SER A 121 -2.67 -20.98 -3.98
N LYS A 122 -2.84 -20.49 -5.21
CA LYS A 122 -3.12 -21.27 -6.43
C LYS A 122 -1.90 -21.35 -7.36
N ALA A 123 -0.82 -20.65 -7.03
CA ALA A 123 0.42 -20.59 -7.79
C ALA A 123 1.43 -21.65 -7.29
N GLU A 124 2.40 -21.98 -8.15
CA GLU A 124 3.50 -22.87 -7.82
C GLU A 124 4.84 -22.24 -8.21
N GLY A 125 5.93 -22.79 -7.67
CA GLY A 125 7.29 -22.37 -7.98
C GLY A 125 7.56 -20.89 -7.67
N SER A 126 8.32 -20.23 -8.54
CA SER A 126 8.72 -18.83 -8.40
C SER A 126 7.54 -17.85 -8.45
N ALA A 127 6.49 -18.17 -9.22
CA ALA A 127 5.30 -17.33 -9.28
C ALA A 127 4.59 -17.21 -7.93
N LYS A 128 4.57 -18.29 -7.15
CA LYS A 128 4.05 -18.26 -5.78
C LYS A 128 4.83 -17.29 -4.90
N GLN A 129 6.16 -17.36 -4.96
CA GLN A 129 7.04 -16.50 -4.15
C GLN A 129 6.83 -15.02 -4.48
N VAL A 130 6.76 -14.68 -5.76
CA VAL A 130 6.48 -13.31 -6.23
C VAL A 130 5.16 -12.77 -5.67
N LEU A 131 4.08 -13.55 -5.78
CA LEU A 131 2.76 -13.15 -5.29
C LEU A 131 2.72 -13.06 -3.76
N GLN A 132 3.47 -13.90 -3.05
CA GLN A 132 3.61 -13.78 -1.60
C GLN A 132 4.33 -12.50 -1.19
N SER A 133 5.41 -12.12 -1.88
CA SER A 133 6.10 -10.86 -1.61
C SER A 133 5.22 -9.64 -1.86
N LEU A 134 4.47 -9.63 -2.97
CA LEU A 134 3.49 -8.56 -3.24
C LEU A 134 2.45 -8.48 -2.10
N ALA A 135 1.85 -9.61 -1.71
CA ALA A 135 0.91 -9.63 -0.59
C ALA A 135 1.49 -9.07 0.72
N GLU A 136 2.73 -9.41 1.05
CA GLU A 136 3.41 -8.93 2.25
C GLU A 136 3.65 -7.41 2.23
N TRP A 137 3.98 -6.84 1.06
CA TRP A 137 4.11 -5.39 0.90
C TRP A 137 2.76 -4.69 1.08
N GLU A 138 1.71 -5.18 0.42
CA GLU A 138 0.36 -4.62 0.53
C GLU A 138 -0.20 -4.70 1.97
N ARG A 139 0.05 -5.80 2.70
CA ARG A 139 -0.33 -5.90 4.12
C ARG A 139 0.38 -4.86 4.99
N THR A 140 1.61 -4.54 4.64
CA THR A 140 2.38 -3.52 5.34
C THR A 140 1.80 -2.13 5.11
N HIS A 141 1.39 -1.82 3.87
CA HIS A 141 0.72 -0.58 3.52
C HIS A 141 -0.67 -0.47 4.17
N GLU A 142 -1.46 -1.55 4.14
CA GLU A 142 -2.75 -1.65 4.84
C GLU A 142 -2.60 -1.29 6.32
N ALA A 143 -1.65 -1.93 7.01
CA ALA A 143 -1.40 -1.70 8.43
C ALA A 143 -1.05 -0.24 8.73
N LEU A 144 -0.20 0.39 7.90
CA LEU A 144 0.16 1.79 8.03
C LEU A 144 -1.07 2.71 7.98
N PHE A 145 -1.89 2.61 6.93
CA PHE A 145 -3.04 3.50 6.77
C PHE A 145 -4.15 3.20 7.76
N LYS A 146 -4.35 1.93 8.12
CA LYS A 146 -5.31 1.55 9.15
C LYS A 146 -4.92 2.14 10.51
N ASN A 147 -3.64 2.07 10.88
CA ASN A 147 -3.15 2.65 12.14
C ASN A 147 -3.29 4.18 12.15
N MET A 148 -2.97 4.86 11.04
CA MET A 148 -3.18 6.31 10.92
C MET A 148 -4.66 6.66 11.07
N HIS A 149 -5.54 5.97 10.32
CA HIS A 149 -6.98 6.18 10.38
C HIS A 149 -7.52 5.98 11.80
N ASP A 150 -7.21 4.83 12.43
CA ASP A 150 -7.78 4.46 13.72
C ASP A 150 -7.31 5.40 14.84
N THR A 151 -6.04 5.82 14.80
CA THR A 151 -5.50 6.81 15.75
C THR A 151 -6.25 8.14 15.67
N ILE A 152 -6.47 8.67 14.45
CA ILE A 152 -7.18 9.94 14.26
C ILE A 152 -8.67 9.78 14.63
N PHE A 153 -9.28 8.66 14.25
CA PHE A 153 -10.69 8.37 14.53
C PHE A 153 -10.96 8.23 16.03
N GLU A 154 -10.08 7.55 16.78
CA GLU A 154 -10.20 7.40 18.23
C GLU A 154 -10.12 8.77 18.93
N GLN A 155 -9.16 9.62 18.54
CA GLN A 155 -9.05 10.97 19.10
C GLN A 155 -10.28 11.81 18.79
N TYR A 156 -10.80 11.74 17.56
CA TYR A 156 -12.03 12.41 17.16
C TYR A 156 -13.24 11.93 17.97
N ALA A 157 -13.38 10.62 18.18
CA ALA A 157 -14.48 10.03 18.93
C ALA A 157 -14.48 10.44 20.42
N GLN A 158 -13.32 10.75 20.98
CA GLN A 158 -13.15 11.22 22.36
C GLN A 158 -13.35 12.75 22.51
N MET A 159 -13.50 13.50 21.41
CA MET A 159 -13.73 14.95 21.51
C MET A 159 -15.07 15.26 22.18
N PRO A 160 -15.13 16.29 23.03
CA PRO A 160 -16.39 16.74 23.62
C PRO A 160 -17.27 17.32 22.51
N TRP A 161 -18.23 16.53 22.07
CA TRP A 161 -19.33 16.97 21.23
C TRP A 161 -20.20 17.92 22.05
N GLY A 162 -19.94 19.22 21.90
CA GLY A 162 -20.66 20.26 22.65
C GLY A 162 -22.17 20.08 22.56
N GLY A 163 -22.81 19.92 23.72
CA GLY A 163 -24.22 20.18 23.94
C GLY A 163 -24.45 21.60 24.43
#